data_AF-A0AAN8XNY3-F1
#
_entry.id   AF-A0AAN8XNY3-F1
#
_cell.length_a   1.000
_cell.length_b   1.000
_cell.length_c   1.000
_cell.angle_alpha   90.00
_cell.angle_beta   90.00
_cell.angle_gamma   90.00
#
_symmetry.space_group_name_H-M   'P 1'
#
loop_
_entity.id
_entity.type
_entity.pdbx_description
1 polymer ?
#
loop_
_entity_poly.entity_id
_entity_poly.type
_entity_poly.pdbx_seq_one_letter_code
_entity_poly.pdbx_strand_id
1 'polypeptide(L)'
;METIQEVHDSGNVVVGVDNFYQGMLISSPDPNLQAMGVKYEIYPDSNEIFRRVQTGSAVYIGNEGYLEFIIVTKFTERGQPKMRVMKECFASHSISMALQTHSPLKRNFDKVISRMLSAGLIRRYFLNSINLAASTK
;
A
#
# COMPACT_ATOMS: atom_id res chain seq x y z
N MET A 1 -11.67 -6.00 11.50
CA MET A 1 -10.73 -6.36 10.42
C MET A 1 -9.41 -5.65 10.66
N GLU A 2 -8.64 -6.17 11.61
CA GLU A 2 -7.29 -5.76 11.96
C GLU A 2 -6.23 -6.81 11.61
N THR A 3 -6.66 -8.04 11.30
CA THR A 3 -5.80 -9.19 11.01
C THR A 3 -6.18 -9.91 9.71
N ILE A 4 -5.24 -10.67 9.15
CA ILE A 4 -5.44 -11.52 7.98
C ILE A 4 -6.52 -12.58 8.26
N GLN A 5 -6.53 -13.17 9.45
CA GLN A 5 -7.58 -14.11 9.84
C GLN A 5 -8.97 -13.46 9.78
N GLU A 6 -9.13 -12.24 10.31
CA GLU A 6 -10.41 -11.53 10.26
C GLU A 6 -10.86 -11.20 8.84
N VAL A 7 -9.93 -10.89 7.94
CA VAL A 7 -10.24 -10.68 6.52
C VAL A 7 -10.74 -11.99 5.89
N HIS A 8 -10.05 -13.10 6.17
CA HIS A 8 -10.45 -14.42 5.66
C HIS A 8 -11.87 -14.79 6.14
N ASP A 9 -12.12 -14.65 7.44
CA ASP A 9 -13.38 -15.02 8.07
C ASP A 9 -14.54 -14.11 7.66
N SER A 10 -14.26 -12.86 7.28
CA SER A 10 -15.27 -11.92 6.77
C SER A 10 -15.84 -12.32 5.41
N GLY A 11 -15.16 -13.21 4.68
CA GLY A 11 -15.53 -13.59 3.31
C GLY A 11 -15.30 -12.48 2.27
N ASN A 12 -14.72 -11.34 2.67
CA ASN A 12 -14.40 -10.27 1.74
C ASN A 12 -13.33 -10.68 0.74
N VAL A 13 -13.50 -10.21 -0.50
CA VAL A 13 -12.52 -10.45 -1.55
C VAL A 13 -11.39 -9.43 -1.43
N VAL A 14 -10.16 -9.91 -1.58
CA VAL A 14 -8.97 -9.06 -1.71
C VAL A 14 -8.83 -8.62 -3.16
N VAL A 15 -8.66 -7.32 -3.38
CA VAL A 15 -8.61 -6.72 -4.72
C VAL A 15 -7.35 -5.90 -4.91
N GLY A 16 -6.89 -5.77 -6.16
CA GLY A 16 -5.81 -4.83 -6.50
C GLY A 16 -5.73 -4.52 -8.00
N VAL A 17 -4.78 -3.67 -8.37
CA VAL A 17 -4.70 -3.10 -9.73
C VAL A 17 -3.96 -4.01 -10.72
N ASP A 18 -3.09 -4.87 -10.20
CA ASP A 18 -2.29 -5.84 -10.95
C ASP A 18 -2.23 -7.19 -10.23
N ASN A 19 -1.49 -8.12 -10.81
CA ASN A 19 -1.28 -9.47 -10.29
C ASN A 19 -0.03 -9.60 -9.39
N PHE A 20 0.67 -8.51 -9.08
CA PHE A 20 1.90 -8.56 -8.27
C PHE A 20 1.61 -9.18 -6.91
N TYR A 21 0.63 -8.61 -6.18
CA TYR A 21 0.25 -9.12 -4.86
C TYR A 21 -0.44 -10.48 -4.92
N GLN A 22 -1.18 -10.78 -5.99
CA GLN A 22 -1.80 -12.10 -6.16
C GLN A 22 -0.75 -13.22 -6.15
N GLY A 23 0.33 -13.06 -6.92
CA GLY A 23 1.40 -14.06 -6.96
C GLY A 23 2.06 -14.28 -5.60
N MET A 24 2.21 -13.21 -4.82
CA MET A 24 2.76 -13.29 -3.46
C MET A 24 1.83 -13.99 -2.48
N LEU A 25 0.53 -13.72 -2.57
CA LEU A 25 -0.47 -14.36 -1.72
C LEU A 25 -0.53 -15.86 -1.99
N ILE A 26 -0.57 -16.26 -3.27
CA ILE A 26 -0.61 -17.68 -3.69
C ILE A 26 0.65 -18.44 -3.26
N SER A 27 1.82 -17.80 -3.28
CA SER A 27 3.08 -18.43 -2.88
C SER A 27 3.37 -18.39 -1.38
N SER A 28 2.51 -17.74 -0.58
CA SER A 28 2.66 -17.65 0.87
C SER A 28 2.57 -19.03 1.52
N PRO A 29 3.34 -19.34 2.58
CA PRO A 29 3.13 -20.55 3.38
C PRO A 29 1.89 -20.46 4.29
N ASP A 30 1.31 -19.28 4.47
CA ASP A 30 0.10 -19.09 5.26
C ASP A 30 -1.16 -19.48 4.45
N PRO A 31 -1.96 -20.46 4.92
CA PRO A 31 -3.14 -20.92 4.21
C PRO A 31 -4.21 -19.84 4.05
N ASN A 32 -4.34 -18.89 4.98
CA ASN A 32 -5.28 -17.78 4.87
C ASN A 32 -4.87 -16.85 3.73
N LEU A 33 -3.58 -16.54 3.62
CA LEU A 33 -3.06 -15.71 2.52
C LEU A 33 -3.18 -16.43 1.18
N GLN A 34 -2.90 -17.74 1.11
CA GLN A 34 -3.12 -18.53 -0.10
C GLN A 34 -4.58 -18.48 -0.55
N ALA A 35 -5.52 -18.70 0.39
CA ALA A 35 -6.96 -18.67 0.09
C ALA A 35 -7.41 -17.31 -0.44
N MET A 36 -6.85 -16.21 0.09
CA MET A 36 -7.09 -14.86 -0.43
C MET A 36 -6.52 -14.69 -1.84
N GLY A 37 -5.31 -15.20 -2.10
CA GLY A 37 -4.67 -15.15 -3.42
C GLY A 37 -5.47 -15.86 -4.51
N VAL A 38 -6.09 -17.00 -4.16
CA VAL A 38 -6.97 -17.75 -5.08
C VAL A 38 -8.24 -16.96 -5.44
N LYS A 39 -8.78 -16.20 -4.49
CA LYS A 39 -9.99 -15.37 -4.68
C LYS A 39 -9.69 -13.94 -5.13
N TYR A 40 -8.42 -13.62 -5.37
CA TYR A 40 -7.99 -12.26 -5.67
C TYR A 40 -8.59 -11.74 -6.97
N GLU A 41 -9.14 -10.53 -6.95
CA GLU A 41 -9.70 -9.89 -8.14
C GLU A 41 -8.83 -8.71 -8.59
N ILE A 42 -8.53 -8.67 -9.90
CA ILE A 42 -7.74 -7.61 -10.53
C ILE A 42 -8.69 -6.61 -11.18
N TYR A 43 -8.47 -5.33 -10.94
CA TYR A 43 -9.21 -4.23 -11.55
C TYR A 43 -8.26 -3.29 -12.31
N PRO A 44 -8.61 -2.84 -13.53
CA PRO A 44 -7.74 -1.94 -14.29
C PRO A 44 -7.67 -0.53 -13.72
N ASP A 45 -8.63 -0.15 -12.86
CA ASP A 45 -8.73 1.18 -12.28
C ASP A 45 -9.01 1.13 -10.78
N SER A 46 -8.29 1.97 -10.04
CA SER A 46 -8.40 2.12 -8.60
C SER A 46 -9.74 2.71 -8.14
N ASN A 47 -10.48 3.47 -8.97
CA ASN A 47 -11.73 4.08 -8.51
C ASN A 47 -12.80 3.04 -8.21
N GLU A 48 -12.91 1.98 -9.03
CA GLU A 48 -13.85 0.89 -8.76
C GLU A 48 -13.49 0.15 -7.48
N ILE A 49 -12.20 -0.13 -7.28
CA ILE A 49 -11.70 -0.70 -6.03
C ILE A 49 -12.12 0.15 -4.83
N PHE A 50 -11.87 1.46 -4.87
CA PHE A 50 -12.19 2.34 -3.75
C PHE A 50 -13.70 2.38 -3.46
N ARG A 51 -14.56 2.38 -4.48
CA ARG A 51 -16.01 2.26 -4.27
C ARG A 51 -16.36 0.99 -3.50
N ARG A 52 -15.79 -0.15 -3.88
CA ARG A 52 -16.04 -1.44 -3.22
C ARG A 52 -15.51 -1.51 -1.79
N VAL A 53 -14.36 -0.89 -1.53
CA VAL A 53 -13.81 -0.77 -0.17
C VAL A 53 -14.71 0.12 0.69
N GLN A 54 -15.20 1.24 0.16
CA GLN A 54 -16.11 2.14 0.88
C GLN A 54 -17.45 1.49 1.23
N THR A 55 -17.96 0.58 0.39
CA THR A 55 -19.18 -0.18 0.67
C THR A 55 -18.93 -1.40 1.57
N GLY A 56 -17.68 -1.68 1.93
CA GLY A 56 -17.31 -2.84 2.74
C GLY A 56 -17.42 -4.18 2.02
N SER A 57 -17.45 -4.17 0.68
CA SER A 57 -17.61 -5.37 -0.16
C SER A 57 -16.28 -5.98 -0.64
N ALA A 58 -15.16 -5.33 -0.32
CA ALA A 58 -13.81 -5.74 -0.70
C ALA A 58 -12.76 -5.15 0.24
N VAL A 59 -11.57 -5.75 0.25
CA VAL A 59 -10.36 -5.22 0.89
C VAL A 59 -9.32 -4.93 -0.17
N TYR A 60 -8.78 -3.71 -0.20
CA TYR A 60 -7.72 -3.35 -1.13
C TYR A 60 -6.34 -3.65 -0.54
N ILE A 61 -5.50 -4.32 -1.31
CA ILE A 61 -4.09 -4.54 -0.98
C ILE A 61 -3.22 -3.46 -1.64
N GLY A 62 -2.24 -2.94 -0.92
CA GLY A 62 -1.36 -1.92 -1.45
C GLY A 62 -0.24 -1.53 -0.50
N ASN A 63 0.63 -0.65 -0.98
CA ASN A 63 1.70 -0.09 -0.16
C ASN A 63 1.14 0.85 0.91
N GLU A 64 1.52 0.66 2.16
CA GLU A 64 1.03 1.45 3.31
C GLU A 64 1.16 2.96 3.09
N GLY A 65 2.34 3.47 2.70
CA GLY A 65 2.53 4.90 2.48
C GLY A 65 1.64 5.47 1.37
N TYR A 66 1.37 4.70 0.32
CA TYR A 66 0.39 5.07 -0.69
C TYR A 66 -1.04 5.08 -0.14
N LEU A 67 -1.42 4.05 0.63
CA LEU A 67 -2.74 3.95 1.25
C LEU A 67 -2.99 5.11 2.21
N GLU A 68 -2.04 5.43 3.09
CA GLU A 68 -2.08 6.58 3.99
C GLU A 68 -2.28 7.89 3.22
N PHE A 69 -1.45 8.11 2.19
CA PHE A 69 -1.55 9.29 1.35
C PHE A 69 -2.95 9.41 0.73
N ILE A 70 -3.48 8.33 0.14
CA ILE A 70 -4.80 8.33 -0.48
C ILE A 70 -5.92 8.53 0.54
N ILE A 71 -5.85 7.92 1.72
CA ILE A 71 -6.84 8.08 2.79
C ILE A 71 -6.92 9.54 3.21
N VAL A 72 -5.78 10.18 3.48
CA VAL A 72 -5.75 11.60 3.90
C VAL A 72 -6.21 12.51 2.76
N THR A 73 -5.69 12.30 1.55
CA THR A 73 -5.89 13.26 0.45
C THR A 73 -7.20 13.10 -0.28
N LYS A 74 -7.81 11.91 -0.32
CA LYS A 74 -9.05 11.66 -1.06
C LYS A 74 -10.22 11.29 -0.16
N PHE A 75 -9.97 10.49 0.89
CA PHE A 75 -11.04 9.85 1.65
C PHE A 75 -11.21 10.36 3.07
N THR A 76 -10.58 11.49 3.41
CA THR A 76 -10.82 12.21 4.66
C THR A 76 -11.71 13.41 4.38
N GLU A 77 -12.81 13.49 5.12
CA GLU A 77 -13.78 14.60 5.08
C GLU A 77 -14.00 15.12 6.49
N ARG A 78 -13.90 16.44 6.70
CA ARG A 78 -14.06 17.09 8.01
C ARG A 78 -13.19 16.45 9.12
N GLY A 79 -11.97 16.02 8.75
CA GLY A 79 -11.04 15.35 9.66
C GLY A 79 -11.37 13.90 10.01
N GLN A 80 -12.41 13.32 9.40
CA GLN A 80 -12.80 11.93 9.61
C GLN A 80 -12.42 11.07 8.39
N PRO A 81 -11.52 10.08 8.54
CA PRO A 81 -11.17 9.19 7.44
C PRO A 81 -12.30 8.17 7.19
N LYS A 82 -12.72 8.02 5.93
CA LYS A 82 -13.74 7.04 5.51
C LYS A 82 -13.19 5.63 5.27
N MET A 83 -11.87 5.48 5.29
CA MET A 83 -11.16 4.21 5.14
C MET A 83 -10.02 4.17 6.14
N ARG A 84 -9.57 2.96 6.50
CA ARG A 84 -8.42 2.77 7.38
C ARG A 84 -7.53 1.64 6.84
N VAL A 85 -6.25 1.74 7.13
CA VAL A 85 -5.29 0.65 6.89
C VAL A 85 -5.45 -0.37 8.03
N MET A 86 -5.41 -1.65 7.69
CA MET A 86 -5.40 -2.75 8.66
C MET A 86 -4.08 -2.76 9.43
N LYS A 87 -4.11 -3.09 10.72
CA LYS A 87 -2.88 -3.17 11.54
C LYS A 87 -1.89 -4.24 11.07
N GLU A 88 -2.37 -5.43 10.75
CA GLU A 88 -1.49 -6.50 10.27
C GLU A 88 -1.09 -6.27 8.81
N CYS A 89 0.22 -6.26 8.55
CA CYS A 89 0.77 -6.23 7.21
C CYS A 89 1.04 -7.66 6.74
N PHE A 90 0.50 -8.06 5.59
CA PHE A 90 0.69 -9.41 5.06
C PHE A 90 2.15 -9.69 4.66
N ALA A 91 2.92 -8.67 4.28
CA ALA A 91 4.33 -8.81 3.89
C ALA A 91 5.10 -7.50 3.97
N SER A 92 6.26 -7.53 4.62
CA SER A 92 7.17 -6.39 4.69
C SER A 92 7.94 -6.22 3.38
N HIS A 93 7.71 -5.10 2.69
CA HIS A 93 8.38 -4.75 1.44
C HIS A 93 9.10 -3.41 1.56
N SER A 94 10.31 -3.36 0.99
CA SER A 94 11.05 -2.10 0.84
C SER A 94 10.90 -1.57 -0.58
N ILE A 95 10.59 -0.28 -0.71
CA ILE A 95 10.65 0.42 -2.00
C ILE A 95 12.13 0.75 -2.27
N SER A 96 12.61 0.34 -3.45
CA SER A 96 13.98 0.59 -3.88
C SER A 96 13.99 1.29 -5.24
N MET A 97 15.04 2.05 -5.50
CA MET A 97 15.26 2.69 -6.79
C MET A 97 16.13 1.79 -7.65
N ALA A 98 15.58 1.33 -8.78
CA ALA A 98 16.33 0.52 -9.73
C ALA A 98 17.26 1.41 -10.58
N LEU A 99 18.49 0.95 -10.76
CA LEU A 99 19.47 1.54 -11.67
C LEU A 99 19.83 0.50 -12.72
N GLN A 100 20.30 0.94 -13.89
CA GLN A 100 20.82 0.03 -14.91
C GLN A 100 21.91 -0.88 -14.31
N THR A 101 21.92 -2.14 -14.75
CA THR A 101 22.94 -3.10 -14.35
C THR A 101 24.34 -2.51 -14.62
N HIS A 102 25.21 -2.59 -13.62
CA HIS A 102 26.56 -1.98 -13.64
C HIS A 102 26.61 -0.45 -13.79
N SER A 103 25.53 0.26 -13.45
CA SER A 103 25.54 1.73 -13.49
C SER A 103 26.66 2.31 -12.61
N PRO A 104 27.54 3.17 -13.17
CA PRO A 104 28.59 3.84 -12.38
C PRO A 104 27.99 4.80 -11.34
N LEU A 105 26.72 5.17 -11.48
CA LEU A 105 26.01 6.06 -10.56
C LEU A 105 25.63 5.38 -9.25
N LYS A 106 25.56 4.04 -9.21
CA LYS A 106 25.04 3.30 -8.05
C LYS A 106 25.70 3.72 -6.74
N ARG A 107 27.04 3.78 -6.71
CA ARG A 107 27.78 4.13 -5.50
C ARG A 107 27.44 5.53 -4.98
N ASN A 108 27.29 6.49 -5.88
CA ASN A 108 26.99 7.88 -5.50
C ASN A 108 25.52 8.03 -5.12
N PHE A 109 24.63 7.37 -5.84
CA PHE A 109 23.20 7.34 -5.54
C PHE A 109 22.93 6.75 -4.15
N ASP A 110 23.48 5.56 -3.86
CA ASP A 110 23.32 4.90 -2.56
C ASP A 110 23.81 5.79 -1.40
N LYS A 111 24.93 6.49 -1.58
CA LYS A 111 25.46 7.43 -0.58
C LYS A 111 24.50 8.59 -0.30
N VAL A 112 23.89 9.17 -1.34
CA VAL A 112 22.96 10.29 -1.19
C VAL A 112 21.68 9.82 -0.50
N ILE A 113 21.09 8.71 -0.96
CA ILE A 113 19.87 8.15 -0.37
C ILE A 113 20.11 7.77 1.10
N SER A 114 21.24 7.14 1.41
CA SER A 114 21.61 6.81 2.80
C SER A 114 21.68 8.06 3.67
N ARG A 115 22.32 9.14 3.20
CA ARG A 115 22.36 10.41 3.95
C ARG A 115 20.98 11.03 4.13
N MET A 116 20.14 11.01 3.10
CA MET A 116 18.77 11.52 3.18
C MET A 116 17.92 10.73 4.18
N LEU A 117 18.09 9.41 4.20
CA LEU A 117 17.40 8.53 5.15
C LEU A 117 17.87 8.82 6.58
N SER A 118 19.18 8.83 6.83
CA SER A 118 19.76 9.11 8.14
C SER A 118 19.42 10.51 8.67
N ALA A 119 19.29 11.50 7.78
CA ALA A 119 18.86 12.85 8.15
C ALA A 119 17.33 12.99 8.31
N GLY A 120 16.57 11.91 8.14
CA GLY A 120 15.10 11.91 8.24
C GLY A 120 14.38 12.69 7.13
N LEU A 121 15.09 13.05 6.06
CA LEU A 121 14.55 13.88 4.98
C LEU A 121 13.45 13.16 4.21
N ILE A 122 13.59 11.86 3.98
CA ILE A 122 12.56 11.06 3.28
C ILE A 122 11.22 11.14 4.03
N ARG A 123 11.22 10.89 5.34
CA ARG A 123 10.01 11.00 6.17
C ARG A 123 9.46 12.42 6.21
N ARG A 124 10.33 13.43 6.32
CA ARG A 124 9.91 14.84 6.30
C ARG A 124 9.21 15.21 4.99
N TYR A 125 9.77 14.82 3.84
CA TYR A 125 9.16 15.12 2.54
C TYR A 125 7.83 14.39 2.34
N PHE A 126 7.69 13.16 2.83
CA PHE A 126 6.41 12.44 2.83
C PHE A 126 5.34 13.15 3.67
N LEU A 127 5.65 13.54 4.91
CA LEU A 127 4.69 14.27 5.75
C LEU A 127 4.32 15.63 5.13
N ASN A 128 5.29 16.32 4.53
CA ASN A 128 5.04 17.57 3.83
C ASN A 128 4.11 17.39 2.62
N SER A 129 4.25 16.30 1.85
CA SER A 129 3.38 16.07 0.69
C SER A 129 1.94 15.78 1.12
N ILE A 130 1.76 15.03 2.22
CA ILE A 130 0.44 14.81 2.83
C ILE A 130 -0.18 16.14 3.27
N ASN A 131 0.57 16.96 4.01
CA ASN A 131 0.08 18.24 4.52
C ASN A 131 -0.30 19.20 3.39
N LEU A 132 0.53 19.28 2.35
CA LEU A 132 0.26 20.13 1.18
C LEU A 132 -1.03 19.69 0.48
N ALA A 133 -1.18 18.38 0.24
CA ALA A 133 -2.37 17.85 -0.41
C ALA A 133 -3.64 18.00 0.44
N ALA A 134 -3.53 17.93 1.77
CA ALA A 134 -4.64 18.21 2.68
C ALA A 134 -5.04 19.71 2.69
N SER A 135 -4.09 20.63 2.54
CA SER A 135 -4.36 22.08 2.53
C SER A 135 -5.03 22.63 1.26
N THR A 136 -5.15 21.80 0.22
CA THR A 136 -5.77 22.19 -1.07
C THR A 136 -7.27 21.82 -1.12
N LYS A 137 -7.84 21.35 -0.01
CA LYS A 137 -9.27 21.00 0.16
C LYS A 137 -9.98 22.03 1.02
#